data_AF-A0A1Q5FGD5-F1
#
_entry.id   AF-A0A1Q5FGD5-F1
#
_cell.length_a   1.000
_cell.length_b   1.000
_cell.length_c   1.000
_cell.angle_alpha   90.00
_cell.angle_beta   90.00
_cell.angle_gamma   90.00
#
_symmetry.space_group_name_H-M   'P 1'
#
loop_
_entity.id
_entity.type
_entity.pdbx_description
1 polymer ?
#
loop_
_entity_poly.entity_id
_entity_poly.type
_entity_poly.pdbx_seq_one_letter_code
_entity_poly.pdbx_strand_id
1 'polypeptide(L)' 'MARRERRPRQHLAGIADIRITADEATVALVTEVLRREFVITDPEPYDSGHTYLRLDAGNIAPDPDRG' A
#
# COMPACT_ATOMS: atom_id res chain seq x y z
N MET A 1 23.92 -0.70 -20.18
CA MET A 1 23.16 -1.33 -19.08
C MET A 1 21.73 -1.56 -19.57
N ALA A 2 21.36 -2.80 -19.89
CA ALA A 2 20.03 -3.10 -20.44
C ALA A 2 18.93 -2.84 -19.38
N ARG A 3 17.91 -2.05 -19.76
CA ARG A 3 16.72 -1.80 -18.93
C ARG A 3 16.05 -3.15 -18.68
N ARG A 4 16.04 -3.63 -17.42
CA ARG A 4 15.25 -4.81 -17.04
C ARG A 4 13.79 -4.53 -17.42
N GLU A 5 13.24 -5.29 -18.35
CA GLU A 5 11.80 -5.30 -18.61
C GLU A 5 11.12 -5.75 -17.32
N ARG A 6 10.39 -4.82 -16.67
CA ARG A 6 9.61 -5.15 -15.49
C ARG A 6 8.48 -6.07 -15.92
N ARG A 7 8.41 -7.26 -15.33
CA ARG A 7 7.26 -8.14 -15.47
C ARG A 7 5.98 -7.37 -15.06
N PRO A 8 4.84 -7.57 -15.74
CA PRO A 8 3.59 -6.91 -15.39
C PRO A 8 3.21 -7.23 -13.93
N ARG A 9 2.80 -6.21 -13.15
CA ARG A 9 2.34 -6.40 -11.76
C ARG A 9 1.00 -7.14 -11.80
N GLN A 10 0.97 -8.40 -11.35
CA GLN A 10 -0.28 -9.14 -11.16
C GLN A 10 -0.96 -8.66 -9.86
N HIS A 11 -2.23 -8.27 -9.97
CA HIS A 11 -3.11 -7.84 -8.86
C HIS A 11 -4.17 -8.90 -8.61
N LEU A 12 -4.25 -9.47 -7.39
CA LEU A 12 -5.35 -10.31 -6.89
C LEU A 12 -5.26 -10.41 -5.35
N ALA A 13 -6.32 -10.73 -4.60
CA ALA A 13 -7.44 -9.85 -4.28
C ALA A 13 -7.30 -9.47 -2.79
N GLY A 14 -7.77 -8.28 -2.41
CA GLY A 14 -7.88 -7.88 -1.00
C GLY A 14 -6.65 -7.16 -0.46
N ILE A 15 -5.41 -7.65 -0.60
CA ILE A 15 -4.25 -7.01 0.07
C ILE A 15 -3.21 -6.49 -0.91
N ALA A 16 -2.73 -5.26 -0.71
CA ALA A 16 -1.59 -4.67 -1.41
C ALA A 16 -0.43 -4.39 -0.44
N ASP A 17 0.77 -4.86 -0.80
CA ASP A 17 2.00 -4.49 -0.10
C ASP A 17 2.54 -3.16 -0.63
N ILE A 18 2.75 -2.19 0.27
CA ILE A 18 3.24 -0.85 -0.04
C ILE A 18 4.65 -0.68 0.54
N ARG A 19 5.52 -0.08 -0.28
CA ARG A 19 6.85 0.36 0.13
C ARG A 19 7.00 1.85 -0.11
N ILE A 20 7.27 2.60 0.95
CA ILE A 20 7.50 4.04 0.90
C ILE A 20 9.00 4.31 1.02
N THR A 21 9.53 5.12 0.10
CA THR A 21 10.92 5.59 0.11
C THR A 21 10.89 7.11 0.23
N ALA A 22 10.88 7.60 1.46
CA ALA A 22 10.87 9.03 1.79
C ALA A 22 11.43 9.24 3.20
N ASP A 23 11.60 10.50 3.60
CA ASP A 23 11.90 10.84 4.99
C ASP A 23 10.73 10.50 5.93
N GLU A 24 11.02 10.51 7.24
CA GLU A 24 10.06 10.14 8.28
C GLU A 24 8.81 11.04 8.28
N ALA A 25 8.99 12.35 8.06
CA ALA A 25 7.88 13.31 8.01
C ALA A 25 6.92 13.00 6.86
N THR A 26 7.46 12.68 5.69
CA THR A 26 6.69 12.32 4.50
C THR A 26 6.02 10.95 4.66
N VAL A 27 6.71 9.96 5.25
CA VAL A 27 6.11 8.65 5.57
C VAL A 27 4.91 8.80 6.48
N ALA A 28 5.00 9.64 7.51
CA ALA A 28 3.90 9.90 8.44
C ALA A 28 2.68 10.48 7.72
N LEU A 29 2.88 11.48 6.84
CA LEU A 29 1.80 12.09 6.06
C LEU A 29 1.12 11.09 5.11
N VAL A 30 1.91 10.28 4.39
CA VAL A 30 1.37 9.27 3.47
C VAL A 30 0.60 8.19 4.24
N THR A 31 1.15 7.74 5.38
CA THR A 31 0.50 6.74 6.23
C THR A 31 -0.85 7.26 6.75
N GLU A 32 -0.90 8.52 7.20
CA GLU A 32 -2.13 9.15 7.69
C GLU A 32 -3.21 9.20 6.61
N VAL A 33 -2.84 9.55 5.37
CA VAL A 33 -3.79 9.52 4.25
C VAL A 33 -4.29 8.10 3.97
N LEU A 34 -3.39 7.11 3.94
CA LEU A 34 -3.75 5.72 3.67
C LEU A 34 -4.67 5.14 4.77
N ARG A 35 -4.47 5.52 6.04
CA ARG A 35 -5.34 5.10 7.16
C ARG A 35 -6.77 5.58 7.05
N ARG A 36 -7.02 6.71 6.38
CA ARG A 36 -8.37 7.26 6.21
C ARG A 36 -9.18 6.48 5.20
N GLU A 37 -8.51 6.00 4.16
CA GLU A 37 -9.16 5.38 3.01
C GLU A 37 -9.12 3.84 3.07
N PHE A 38 -8.19 3.26 3.85
CA PHE A 38 -7.95 1.82 3.88
C PHE A 38 -7.65 1.30 5.28
N VAL A 39 -7.95 0.02 5.49
CA VAL A 39 -7.40 -0.73 6.62
C VAL A 39 -5.94 -1.04 6.28
N ILE A 40 -5.01 -0.54 7.10
CA ILE A 40 -3.58 -0.80 6.92
C ILE A 40 -2.98 -1.46 8.17
N THR A 41 -1.88 -2.20 7.99
CA THR A 41 -1.05 -2.62 9.13
C THR A 41 -0.25 -1.46 9.69
N ASP A 42 0.31 -1.64 10.88
CA ASP A 42 1.28 -0.69 11.39
C ASP A 42 2.48 -0.59 10.44
N PRO A 43 2.96 0.62 10.14
CA PRO A 43 4.15 0.80 9.31
C PRO A 43 5.38 0.28 10.05
N GLU A 44 6.12 -0.60 9.41
CA GLU A 44 7.38 -1.13 9.93
C GLU A 44 8.55 -0.42 9.25
N PRO A 45 9.41 0.28 10.01
CA PRO A 45 10.67 0.79 9.47
C PRO A 45 11.58 -0.40 9.16
N TYR A 46 12.19 -0.38 7.99
CA TYR A 46 13.15 -1.39 7.57
C TYR A 46 14.54 -0.78 7.47
N ASP A 47 15.56 -1.55 7.85
CA ASP A 47 16.97 -1.12 7.90
C ASP A 47 17.51 -0.55 6.57
N SER A 48 16.80 -0.76 5.46
CA SER A 48 17.12 -0.20 4.13
C SER A 48 16.68 1.26 3.92
N GLY A 49 16.16 1.96 4.92
CA GLY A 49 15.60 3.32 4.75
C GLY A 49 14.27 3.31 4.00
N HIS A 50 13.48 2.26 4.21
CA HIS A 50 12.16 2.10 3.61
C HIS A 50 11.15 1.77 4.69
N THR A 51 9.93 2.26 4.53
CA THR A 51 8.80 1.86 5.37
C THR A 51 7.90 0.93 4.58
N TYR A 52 7.54 -0.20 5.19
CA TYR A 52 6.64 -1.18 4.62
C TYR A 52 5.33 -1.20 5.40
N LEU A 53 4.23 -1.32 4.68
CA LEU A 53 2.92 -1.59 5.26
C LEU A 53 2.09 -2.44 4.28
N ARG A 54 1.10 -3.14 4.81
CA ARG A 54 0.07 -3.79 4.00
C ARG A 54 -1.21 -3.00 4.08
N LEU A 55 -1.93 -2.96 2.98
CA LEU A 55 -3.18 -2.24 2.80
C LEU A 55 -4.24 -3.22 2.32
N ASP A 56 -5.42 -3.21 2.93
CA ASP A 56 -6.59 -3.92 2.43
C ASP A 56 -7.28 -3.08 1.33
N ALA A 57 -7.04 -3.47 0.09
CA ALA A 57 -7.69 -3.02 -1.13
C ALA A 57 -8.95 -3.83 -1.51
N GLY A 58 -9.48 -4.67 -0.62
CA GLY A 58 -10.76 -5.34 -0.81
C GLY A 58 -11.90 -4.34 -1.04
N ASN A 59 -12.93 -4.73 -1.80
CA ASN A 59 -14.07 -3.87 -2.08
C ASN A 59 -14.83 -3.54 -0.79
N ILE A 60 -14.56 -2.35 -0.22
CA ILE A 60 -15.22 -1.82 0.98
C ILE A 60 -16.55 -1.10 0.68
N ALA A 61 -16.95 -1.00 -0.59
CA ALA A 61 -18.26 -0.49 -0.94
C ALA A 61 -19.33 -1.55 -0.62
N PRO A 62 -20.41 -1.22 0.12
CA PRO A 62 -21.58 -2.09 0.16
C PRO A 62 -22.06 -2.28 -1.29
N ASP A 63 -22.28 -3.53 -1.68
CA ASP A 63 -22.87 -3.88 -2.97
C ASP A 63 -24.25 -3.19 -3.09
N PRO A 64 -24.44 -2.22 -4.00
CA PRO A 64 -25.70 -1.50 -4.08
C PRO A 64 -26.87 -2.35 -4.64
N ASP A 65 -26.64 -3.57 -5.11
CA ASP A 65 -27.65 -4.41 -5.77
C ASP A 65 -27.95 -5.74 -5.04
N ARG A 66 -28.43 -5.66 -3.81
CA ARG A 66 -29.33 -6.69 -3.23
C ARG A 66 -30.67 -6.07 -2.84
N GLY A 67 -31.47 -5.77 -3.87
CA GLY A 67 -32.92 -5.61 -3.79
C GLY A 67 -33.64 -6.83 -4.33
#